data_AF-A0A0D2XLP8-F1
#
_entry.id   AF-A0A0D2XLP8-F1
#
_cell.length_a   1.000
_cell.length_b   1.000
_cell.length_c   1.000
_cell.angle_alpha   90.00
_cell.angle_beta   90.00
_cell.angle_gamma   90.00
#
_symmetry.space_group_name_H-M   'P 1'
#
loop_
_entity.id
_entity.type
_entity.pdbx_description
1 polymer ?
#
loop_
_entity_poly.entity_id
_entity_poly.type
_entity_poly.pdbx_seq_one_letter_code
_entity_poly.pdbx_strand_id
1 'polypeptide(L)'
;MTGLSAENWVLWQTLEVTILRDLCRQHKILFTTVQNPALENVLPLVRHFRELAPAGSNLAQVKKRLGEIIALHDSKELQTFLVFGSDRTLSVEDGGRLLVDELEQNGTGLKDSAMRDFFSSPMGIQTRHSTRLPFSWKKNILEHHGLSDSVKVIGGGRFSDGYFVTPGVKAAVVSHLKDVHDLNVWAFGDSPLDIPMLWEADQAVVVVGDEKKRSTTMDAALATAIQDGHLRARQVLLPSTSSPRLDNNSLPVVSFDDGDFFKSIVDPRPERRPLKKYDATNKAASNILMSPMRSAAVSGPMLRAANANVGRYLATEYVSKLIGLEEFTISHVQGHQTTGHRLRNEAKTSIMAFMRGGEPMAFGISDVFPQAMFVHASSADDVKKHQVQGQSNVILVDSVINSGKSVIELIKRVVRLEPNISITAVAGVVQTEAIAEGHLFAKVMRRHGAGLIALRISENKFTGTKTTDTGNRLFNTTRLA
;
A
#
# COMPACT_ATOMS: atom_id res chain seq x y z
N MET A 1 18.49 -27.62 57.58
CA MET A 1 18.13 -27.23 56.20
C MET A 1 16.74 -27.79 55.92
N THR A 2 15.70 -26.96 56.01
CA THR A 2 14.32 -27.34 55.68
C THR A 2 14.24 -27.56 54.17
N GLY A 3 13.99 -28.81 53.75
CA GLY A 3 13.88 -29.16 52.34
C GLY A 3 12.76 -28.37 51.67
N LEU A 4 13.08 -27.71 50.56
CA LEU A 4 12.09 -27.11 49.66
C LEU A 4 11.11 -28.21 49.25
N SER A 5 9.83 -28.03 49.59
CA SER A 5 8.76 -28.94 49.15
C SER A 5 8.64 -28.92 47.63
N ALA A 6 8.10 -29.98 47.03
CA ALA A 6 7.82 -30.02 45.60
C ALA A 6 6.94 -28.84 45.14
N GLU A 7 6.06 -28.34 46.01
CA GLU A 7 5.22 -27.16 45.78
C GLU A 7 6.04 -25.88 45.65
N ASN A 8 7.11 -25.71 46.46
CA ASN A 8 8.00 -24.55 46.37
C ASN A 8 8.79 -24.52 45.05
N TRP A 9 9.14 -25.68 44.49
CA TRP A 9 9.80 -25.79 43.20
C TRP A 9 8.88 -25.42 42.03
N VAL A 10 7.62 -25.88 42.06
CA VAL A 10 6.61 -25.52 41.05
C VAL A 10 6.31 -24.01 41.10
N LEU A 11 6.22 -23.45 42.31
CA LEU A 11 5.99 -22.01 42.50
C LEU A 11 7.15 -21.18 41.94
N TRP A 12 8.39 -21.57 42.22
CA TRP A 12 9.59 -20.91 41.69
C TRP A 12 9.66 -20.99 40.16
N GLN A 13 9.46 -22.18 39.57
CA GLN A 13 9.46 -22.35 38.12
C GLN A 13 8.38 -21.49 37.45
N THR A 14 7.19 -21.40 38.06
CA THR A 14 6.08 -20.59 37.54
C THR A 14 6.42 -19.10 37.57
N LEU A 15 7.06 -18.62 38.64
CA LEU A 15 7.54 -17.24 38.76
C LEU A 15 8.63 -16.93 37.74
N GLU A 16 9.65 -17.78 37.62
CA GLU A 16 10.78 -17.60 36.71
C GLU A 16 10.32 -17.56 35.24
N VAL A 17 9.46 -18.51 34.85
CA VAL A 17 8.84 -18.57 33.52
C VAL A 17 8.02 -17.32 33.24
N THR A 18 7.33 -16.77 34.23
CA THR A 18 6.54 -15.54 34.07
C THR A 18 7.44 -14.32 33.84
N ILE A 19 8.50 -14.17 34.63
CA ILE A 19 9.47 -13.07 34.52
C ILE A 19 10.20 -13.12 33.18
N LEU A 20 10.74 -14.28 32.80
CA LEU A 20 11.45 -14.47 31.54
C LEU A 20 10.55 -14.23 30.33
N ARG A 21 9.28 -14.63 30.42
CA ARG A 21 8.31 -14.40 29.35
C ARG A 21 8.04 -12.91 29.13
N ASP A 22 7.89 -12.14 30.21
CA ASP A 22 7.68 -10.70 30.10
C ASP A 22 8.94 -9.97 29.61
N LEU A 23 10.13 -10.38 30.08
CA LEU A 23 11.41 -9.84 29.61
C LEU A 23 11.63 -10.13 28.12
N CYS A 24 11.42 -11.37 27.68
CA CYS A 24 11.51 -11.75 26.27
C CYS A 24 10.51 -10.97 25.40
N ARG A 25 9.27 -10.76 25.88
CA ARG A 25 8.27 -9.94 25.18
C ARG A 25 8.75 -8.49 24.99
N GLN A 26 9.30 -7.87 26.04
CA GLN A 26 9.84 -6.50 25.98
C GLN A 26 11.00 -6.38 24.99
N HIS A 27 11.85 -7.39 24.92
CA HIS A 27 13.02 -7.42 24.04
C HIS A 27 12.78 -8.05 22.66
N LYS A 28 11.52 -8.38 22.31
CA LYS A 28 11.13 -9.03 21.05
C LYS A 28 11.86 -10.37 20.81
N ILE A 29 12.15 -11.09 21.88
CA ILE A 29 12.76 -12.41 21.86
C ILE A 29 11.63 -13.44 21.99
N LEU A 30 11.68 -14.48 21.17
CA LEU A 30 10.71 -15.57 21.22
C LEU A 30 11.04 -16.51 22.40
N PHE A 31 10.05 -16.74 23.27
CA PHE A 31 10.21 -17.58 24.46
C PHE A 31 9.15 -18.69 24.47
N THR A 32 9.58 -19.93 24.71
CA THR A 32 8.67 -21.07 24.88
C THR A 32 9.24 -22.01 25.93
N THR A 33 8.37 -22.62 26.74
CA THR A 33 8.76 -23.60 27.76
C THR A 33 8.59 -25.01 27.22
N VAL A 34 9.67 -25.79 27.17
CA VAL A 34 9.62 -27.19 26.75
C VAL A 34 9.38 -28.06 27.98
N GLN A 35 8.22 -28.69 28.09
CA GLN A 35 7.98 -29.67 29.16
C GLN A 35 8.56 -31.02 28.73
N ASN A 36 9.51 -31.51 29.53
CA ASN A 36 10.27 -32.74 29.31
C ASN A 36 11.25 -32.62 28.11
N PRO A 37 12.51 -32.19 28.33
CA PRO A 37 13.43 -31.81 27.27
C PRO A 37 14.05 -33.05 26.61
N ALA A 38 13.27 -33.77 25.81
CA ALA A 38 13.87 -34.66 24.83
C ALA A 38 14.46 -33.77 23.72
N LEU A 39 15.77 -33.89 23.48
CA LEU A 39 16.50 -33.17 22.43
C LEU A 39 15.79 -33.29 21.06
N GLU A 40 15.12 -34.42 20.88
CA GLU A 40 14.33 -34.87 19.72
C GLU A 40 13.18 -33.93 19.37
N ASN A 41 12.56 -33.26 20.36
CA ASN A 41 11.44 -32.34 20.16
C ASN A 41 11.91 -30.90 19.86
N VAL A 42 13.11 -30.53 20.28
CA VAL A 42 13.64 -29.15 20.18
C VAL A 42 14.48 -28.96 18.91
N LEU A 43 15.21 -30.01 18.48
CA LEU A 43 16.09 -29.95 17.31
C LEU A 43 15.36 -29.63 15.99
N PRO A 44 14.16 -30.19 15.70
CA PRO A 44 13.41 -29.85 14.50
C PRO A 44 12.99 -28.38 14.48
N LEU A 45 12.55 -27.86 15.63
CA LEU A 45 12.18 -26.45 15.79
C LEU A 45 13.37 -25.52 15.50
N VAL A 46 14.53 -25.82 16.09
CA VAL A 46 15.77 -25.03 15.92
C VAL A 46 16.33 -25.15 14.50
N ARG A 47 16.33 -26.35 13.90
CA ARG A 47 16.76 -26.55 12.51
C ARG A 47 15.84 -25.81 11.54
N HIS A 48 14.54 -25.81 11.79
CA HIS A 48 13.56 -25.10 10.97
C HIS A 48 13.68 -23.58 11.08
N PHE A 49 13.91 -23.01 12.28
CA PHE A 49 14.25 -21.58 12.43
C PHE A 49 15.57 -21.19 11.77
N ARG A 50 16.50 -22.15 11.64
CA ARG A 50 17.76 -21.97 10.92
C ARG A 50 17.60 -22.12 9.41
N GLU A 51 16.61 -22.89 8.95
CA GLU A 51 16.26 -23.11 7.53
C GLU A 51 15.22 -22.12 6.99
N LEU A 52 14.54 -21.37 7.88
CA LEU A 52 13.67 -20.26 7.54
C LEU A 52 14.45 -19.26 6.69
N ALA A 53 14.32 -19.43 5.39
CA ALA A 53 14.95 -18.60 4.40
C ALA A 53 14.61 -17.12 4.69
N PRO A 54 15.55 -16.18 4.46
CA PRO A 54 15.37 -14.77 4.77
C PRO A 54 14.01 -14.28 4.26
N ALA A 55 13.35 -13.38 4.99
CA ALA A 55 11.95 -12.95 4.79
C ALA A 55 11.46 -12.78 3.33
N GLY A 56 12.36 -12.49 2.39
CA GLY A 56 12.08 -12.51 0.95
C GLY A 56 11.61 -13.86 0.38
N SER A 57 12.04 -15.01 0.91
CA SER A 57 11.64 -16.34 0.43
C SER A 57 10.19 -16.69 0.80
N ASN A 58 9.76 -16.33 2.02
CA ASN A 58 8.38 -16.56 2.46
C ASN A 58 7.39 -15.75 1.61
N LEU A 59 7.70 -14.47 1.37
CA LEU A 59 6.85 -13.62 0.54
C LEU A 59 6.80 -14.10 -0.92
N ALA A 60 7.90 -14.60 -1.46
CA ALA A 60 7.94 -15.15 -2.82
C ALA A 60 7.02 -16.37 -2.96
N GLN A 61 6.99 -17.26 -1.97
CA GLN A 61 6.11 -18.43 -1.97
C GLN A 61 4.62 -18.04 -1.86
N VAL A 62 4.28 -17.09 -0.98
CA VAL A 62 2.91 -16.56 -0.86
C VAL A 62 2.45 -15.94 -2.18
N LYS A 63 3.30 -15.11 -2.81
CA LYS A 63 3.00 -14.49 -4.11
C LYS A 63 2.85 -15.54 -5.21
N LYS A 64 3.70 -16.58 -5.23
CA LYS A 64 3.58 -17.68 -6.18
C LYS A 64 2.23 -18.39 -6.03
N ARG A 65 1.85 -18.75 -4.80
CA ARG A 65 0.57 -19.41 -4.52
C ARG A 65 -0.62 -18.55 -4.91
N LEU A 66 -0.55 -17.25 -4.63
CA LEU A 66 -1.56 -16.29 -5.05
C LEU A 66 -1.67 -16.21 -6.59
N GLY A 67 -0.54 -16.19 -7.29
CA GLY A 67 -0.50 -16.22 -8.75
C GLY A 67 -1.15 -17.48 -9.34
N GLU A 68 -0.93 -18.65 -8.74
CA GLU A 68 -1.59 -19.90 -9.11
C GLU A 68 -3.13 -19.79 -8.96
N ILE A 69 -3.61 -19.25 -7.84
CA ILE A 69 -5.05 -19.09 -7.59
C ILE A 69 -5.71 -18.16 -8.62
N ILE A 70 -5.04 -17.06 -8.96
CA ILE A 70 -5.55 -16.10 -9.93
C ILE A 70 -5.52 -16.68 -11.34
N ALA A 71 -4.49 -17.46 -11.69
CA ALA A 71 -4.37 -18.12 -12.99
C ALA A 71 -5.47 -19.18 -13.23
N LEU A 72 -6.09 -19.71 -12.18
CA LEU A 72 -7.25 -20.61 -12.28
C LEU A 72 -8.54 -19.91 -12.70
N HIS A 73 -8.58 -18.58 -12.71
CA HIS A 73 -9.74 -17.78 -13.10
C HIS A 73 -9.43 -17.03 -14.40
N ASP A 74 -10.43 -16.83 -15.27
CA ASP A 74 -10.22 -16.01 -16.47
C ASP A 74 -9.92 -14.57 -16.04
N SER A 75 -8.66 -14.16 -16.23
CA SER A 75 -8.14 -12.84 -15.85
C SER A 75 -8.87 -11.65 -16.47
N LYS A 76 -9.75 -11.89 -17.45
CA LYS A 76 -10.59 -10.86 -18.06
C LYS A 76 -11.86 -10.55 -17.27
N GLU A 77 -12.36 -11.49 -16.47
CA GLU A 77 -13.61 -11.33 -15.70
C GLU A 77 -13.38 -10.96 -14.23
N LEU A 78 -12.24 -11.37 -13.65
CA LEU A 78 -11.94 -11.07 -12.26
C LEU A 78 -11.58 -9.58 -12.09
N GLN A 79 -12.47 -8.81 -11.47
CA GLN A 79 -12.29 -7.36 -11.27
C GLN A 79 -12.18 -6.96 -9.80
N THR A 80 -12.86 -7.65 -8.90
CA THR A 80 -12.85 -7.40 -7.46
C THR A 80 -12.32 -8.64 -6.72
N PHE A 81 -11.44 -8.42 -5.75
CA PHE A 81 -10.90 -9.48 -4.89
C PHE A 81 -11.14 -9.12 -3.43
N LEU A 82 -11.72 -10.05 -2.66
CA LEU A 82 -11.99 -9.86 -1.24
C LEU A 82 -10.89 -10.55 -0.43
N VAL A 83 -10.27 -9.82 0.49
CA VAL A 83 -9.22 -10.31 1.39
C VAL A 83 -9.74 -10.22 2.81
N PHE A 84 -9.79 -11.34 3.52
CA PHE A 84 -10.27 -11.40 4.89
C PHE A 84 -9.10 -11.70 5.84
N GLY A 85 -8.94 -10.85 6.85
CA GLY A 85 -8.24 -11.16 8.09
C GLY A 85 -9.04 -12.24 8.80
N SER A 86 -8.38 -13.25 9.33
CA SER A 86 -9.07 -14.47 9.78
C SER A 86 -8.66 -14.89 11.18
N ASP A 87 -8.19 -13.96 12.02
CA ASP A 87 -7.96 -14.27 13.42
C ASP A 87 -9.29 -14.23 14.21
N ARG A 88 -9.87 -15.42 14.39
CA ARG A 88 -10.92 -15.76 15.39
C ARG A 88 -12.30 -15.11 15.24
N THR A 89 -12.49 -14.13 14.38
CA THR A 89 -13.83 -13.55 14.14
C THR A 89 -14.45 -14.02 12.81
N LEU A 90 -13.63 -14.48 11.86
CA LEU A 90 -14.03 -14.67 10.45
C LEU A 90 -13.83 -16.10 9.88
N SER A 91 -13.24 -17.04 10.63
CA SER A 91 -13.15 -18.46 10.24
C SER A 91 -13.38 -19.43 11.41
N VAL A 92 -13.88 -20.62 11.10
CA VAL A 92 -13.99 -21.76 12.04
C VAL A 92 -12.60 -22.33 12.39
N GLU A 93 -11.62 -22.12 11.50
CA GLU A 93 -10.26 -22.60 11.60
C GLU A 93 -9.32 -21.42 11.93
N ASP A 94 -8.80 -21.40 13.16
CA ASP A 94 -7.76 -20.47 13.60
C ASP A 94 -6.44 -20.92 12.96
N GLY A 95 -5.76 -20.05 12.20
CA GLY A 95 -4.49 -20.37 11.56
C GLY A 95 -3.41 -20.80 12.57
N GLY A 96 -3.47 -20.33 13.81
CA GLY A 96 -2.62 -20.83 14.89
C GLY A 96 -3.03 -22.22 15.37
N ARG A 97 -4.30 -22.61 15.25
CA ARG A 97 -4.84 -23.91 15.68
C ARG A 97 -4.65 -25.01 14.64
N LEU A 98 -4.73 -24.69 13.36
CA LEU A 98 -4.34 -25.62 12.28
C LEU A 98 -2.86 -26.01 12.38
N LEU A 99 -2.01 -25.05 12.77
CA LEU A 99 -0.59 -25.25 13.09
C LEU A 99 -0.41 -26.20 14.29
N VAL A 100 -1.23 -26.01 15.33
CA VAL A 100 -1.26 -26.86 16.54
C VAL A 100 -1.67 -28.29 16.22
N ASP A 101 -2.78 -28.48 15.50
CA ASP A 101 -3.31 -29.80 15.18
C ASP A 101 -2.31 -30.62 14.33
N GLU A 102 -1.54 -29.97 13.46
CA GLU A 102 -0.51 -30.61 12.62
C GLU A 102 0.78 -30.96 13.39
N LEU A 103 1.17 -30.19 14.41
CA LEU A 103 2.29 -30.52 15.30
C LEU A 103 1.97 -31.63 16.29
N GLU A 104 0.72 -31.69 16.74
CA GLU A 104 0.22 -32.77 17.60
C GLU A 104 0.16 -34.10 16.81
N GLN A 105 -0.27 -34.07 15.55
CA GLN A 105 -0.29 -35.25 14.67
C GLN A 105 1.12 -35.77 14.32
N ASN A 106 2.12 -34.88 14.28
CA ASN A 106 3.52 -35.24 14.03
C ASN A 106 4.32 -35.63 15.29
N GLY A 107 3.65 -35.86 16.42
CA GLY A 107 4.26 -36.48 17.61
C GLY A 107 5.18 -35.57 18.44
N THR A 108 5.11 -34.25 18.28
CA THR A 108 6.04 -33.31 18.94
C THR A 108 5.77 -33.06 20.43
N GLY A 109 4.64 -33.54 20.97
CA GLY A 109 4.32 -33.50 22.40
C GLY A 109 4.11 -32.11 23.02
N LEU A 110 4.09 -31.05 22.22
CA LEU A 110 3.87 -29.68 22.67
C LEU A 110 2.41 -29.47 23.09
N LYS A 111 2.15 -29.40 24.40
CA LYS A 111 0.84 -29.00 24.93
C LYS A 111 0.56 -27.51 24.69
N ASP A 112 -0.73 -27.22 24.50
CA ASP A 112 -1.45 -25.94 24.34
C ASP A 112 -0.82 -24.71 25.08
N SER A 113 -0.17 -24.91 26.23
CA SER A 113 0.46 -23.84 27.02
C SER A 113 1.77 -23.28 26.44
N ALA A 114 2.63 -24.10 25.82
CA ALA A 114 3.91 -23.66 25.26
C ALA A 114 3.76 -22.86 23.96
N MET A 115 2.63 -23.07 23.27
CA MET A 115 2.23 -22.39 22.04
C MET A 115 1.51 -21.07 22.33
N ARG A 116 0.71 -20.98 23.41
CA ARG A 116 0.20 -19.68 23.93
C ARG A 116 1.29 -18.63 24.09
N ASP A 117 2.50 -19.06 24.44
CA ASP A 117 3.64 -18.19 24.70
C ASP A 117 4.34 -17.72 23.42
N PHE A 118 4.45 -18.62 22.42
CA PHE A 118 4.93 -18.30 21.08
C PHE A 118 4.05 -17.24 20.41
N PHE A 119 2.73 -17.44 20.51
CA PHE A 119 1.69 -16.60 19.90
C PHE A 119 1.45 -15.27 20.63
N SER A 120 1.91 -15.10 21.88
CA SER A 120 1.78 -13.84 22.65
C SER A 120 3.03 -12.96 22.66
N SER A 121 4.01 -13.28 21.82
CA SER A 121 5.20 -12.48 21.50
C SER A 121 4.89 -11.46 20.39
N PRO A 122 5.63 -10.34 20.26
CA PRO A 122 5.55 -9.43 19.11
C PRO A 122 5.84 -10.10 17.75
N MET A 123 6.33 -11.35 17.78
CA MET A 123 6.57 -12.19 16.61
C MET A 123 5.52 -13.30 16.38
N GLY A 124 4.52 -13.45 17.27
CA GLY A 124 3.47 -14.46 17.19
C GLY A 124 2.08 -13.89 16.98
N ILE A 125 1.23 -14.63 16.26
CA ILE A 125 -0.19 -14.34 16.01
C ILE A 125 -1.00 -14.55 17.31
N GLN A 126 -1.56 -13.51 17.92
CA GLN A 126 -2.11 -13.59 19.27
C GLN A 126 -3.43 -14.39 19.39
N THR A 127 -3.45 -15.39 20.28
CA THR A 127 -4.60 -16.24 20.60
C THR A 127 -4.82 -16.37 22.15
N ARG A 128 -6.02 -16.01 22.67
CA ARG A 128 -6.53 -16.32 24.04
C ARG A 128 -7.89 -17.05 24.05
N HIS A 129 -8.00 -18.20 24.70
CA HIS A 129 -9.18 -19.11 24.66
C HIS A 129 -10.52 -18.54 25.15
N SER A 130 -11.61 -19.06 24.57
CA SER A 130 -12.76 -19.62 25.31
C SER A 130 -13.43 -20.74 24.50
N THR A 131 -13.93 -21.72 25.25
CA THR A 131 -14.48 -23.05 24.98
C THR A 131 -15.77 -23.14 24.13
N ARG A 132 -15.92 -24.31 23.46
CA ARG A 132 -17.16 -24.98 22.97
C ARG A 132 -17.96 -24.25 21.86
N LEU A 133 -17.76 -24.73 20.61
CA LEU A 133 -18.65 -24.92 19.43
C LEU A 133 -19.90 -24.01 19.20
N PRO A 134 -20.43 -23.87 17.96
CA PRO A 134 -19.88 -24.14 16.61
C PRO A 134 -20.21 -23.05 15.56
N PHE A 135 -19.69 -23.23 14.33
CA PHE A 135 -20.25 -22.73 13.05
C PHE A 135 -20.19 -21.21 12.75
N SER A 136 -20.33 -20.87 11.45
CA SER A 136 -20.82 -19.59 10.93
C SER A 136 -19.84 -18.62 10.24
N TRP A 137 -19.13 -19.05 9.19
CA TRP A 137 -18.81 -18.14 8.07
C TRP A 137 -18.91 -18.84 6.71
N LYS A 138 -18.22 -19.99 6.55
CA LYS A 138 -18.34 -20.84 5.35
C LYS A 138 -19.82 -21.20 5.06
N LYS A 139 -20.57 -21.54 6.11
CA LYS A 139 -21.97 -22.01 6.02
C LYS A 139 -23.07 -20.93 6.07
N ASN A 140 -22.83 -19.77 6.69
CA ASN A 140 -23.92 -18.80 6.98
C ASN A 140 -23.89 -17.52 6.14
N ILE A 141 -22.75 -17.13 5.58
CA ILE A 141 -22.66 -15.93 4.73
C ILE A 141 -22.25 -16.32 3.32
N LEU A 142 -21.19 -17.11 3.17
CA LEU A 142 -20.72 -17.54 1.85
C LEU A 142 -21.66 -18.55 1.19
N GLU A 143 -22.05 -19.64 1.87
CA GLU A 143 -23.04 -20.58 1.32
C GLU A 143 -24.46 -19.98 1.23
N HIS A 144 -24.89 -19.20 2.23
CA HIS A 144 -26.24 -18.60 2.26
C HIS A 144 -26.44 -17.50 1.19
N HIS A 145 -25.36 -16.88 0.69
CA HIS A 145 -25.39 -15.92 -0.42
C HIS A 145 -24.76 -16.47 -1.72
N GLY A 146 -24.47 -17.77 -1.80
CA GLY A 146 -23.97 -18.43 -3.02
C GLY A 146 -22.53 -18.07 -3.44
N LEU A 147 -21.69 -17.62 -2.51
CA LEU A 147 -20.31 -17.15 -2.73
C LEU A 147 -19.22 -18.20 -2.41
N SER A 148 -19.59 -19.41 -2.01
CA SER A 148 -18.64 -20.47 -1.60
C SER A 148 -17.75 -20.98 -2.75
N ASP A 149 -18.24 -20.94 -3.99
CA ASP A 149 -17.49 -21.39 -5.17
C ASP A 149 -16.58 -20.30 -5.75
N SER A 150 -16.87 -19.02 -5.46
CA SER A 150 -16.18 -17.84 -5.96
C SER A 150 -15.15 -17.24 -4.97
N VAL A 151 -15.24 -17.54 -3.68
CA VAL A 151 -14.31 -17.03 -2.66
C VAL A 151 -13.23 -18.07 -2.33
N LYS A 152 -12.00 -17.81 -2.78
CA LYS A 152 -10.82 -18.63 -2.45
C LYS A 152 -10.11 -18.09 -1.20
N VAL A 153 -9.93 -18.96 -0.21
CA VAL A 153 -9.24 -18.62 1.05
C VAL A 153 -7.73 -18.83 0.89
N ILE A 154 -6.94 -17.81 1.22
CA ILE A 154 -5.48 -17.91 1.37
C ILE A 154 -5.20 -17.88 2.86
N GLY A 155 -5.31 -19.03 3.51
CA GLY A 155 -4.92 -19.21 4.91
C GLY A 155 -3.52 -19.79 4.95
N GLY A 156 -2.56 -19.09 5.56
CA GLY A 156 -1.19 -19.59 5.78
C GLY A 156 -0.96 -19.87 7.25
N GLY A 157 -1.59 -20.95 7.73
CA GLY A 157 -1.50 -21.41 9.11
C GLY A 157 -1.17 -22.90 9.25
N ARG A 158 -0.95 -23.63 8.15
CA ARG A 158 -0.57 -25.05 8.19
C ARG A 158 0.91 -25.19 7.85
N PHE A 159 1.63 -26.06 8.55
CA PHE A 159 3.05 -26.35 8.27
C PHE A 159 3.23 -26.93 6.87
N SER A 160 2.25 -27.68 6.38
CA SER A 160 2.21 -28.25 5.03
C SER A 160 2.15 -27.21 3.90
N ASP A 161 1.78 -25.96 4.17
CA ASP A 161 1.71 -24.91 3.14
C ASP A 161 3.10 -24.36 2.77
N GLY A 162 4.11 -24.54 3.63
CA GLY A 162 5.49 -24.08 3.40
C GLY A 162 5.73 -22.57 3.60
N TYR A 163 4.68 -21.78 3.83
CA TYR A 163 4.74 -20.33 4.06
C TYR A 163 3.86 -19.88 5.23
N PHE A 164 4.17 -18.71 5.80
CA PHE A 164 3.45 -18.10 6.93
C PHE A 164 2.95 -16.69 6.60
N VAL A 165 1.75 -16.34 7.05
CA VAL A 165 1.09 -15.05 6.74
C VAL A 165 1.17 -14.11 7.95
N THR A 166 2.21 -13.25 7.97
CA THR A 166 2.35 -12.15 8.94
C THR A 166 1.52 -10.92 8.54
N PRO A 167 1.34 -9.91 9.42
CA PRO A 167 0.73 -8.62 9.04
C PRO A 167 1.37 -8.00 7.79
N GLY A 168 2.71 -8.02 7.72
CA GLY A 168 3.44 -7.52 6.55
C GLY A 168 3.20 -8.35 5.29
N VAL A 169 3.01 -9.67 5.42
CA VAL A 169 2.64 -10.53 4.30
C VAL A 169 1.20 -10.27 3.85
N LYS A 170 0.24 -10.08 4.77
CA LYS A 170 -1.14 -9.68 4.42
C LYS A 170 -1.14 -8.37 3.60
N ALA A 171 -0.41 -7.36 4.06
CA ALA A 171 -0.23 -6.10 3.32
C ALA A 171 0.39 -6.31 1.94
N ALA A 172 1.44 -7.14 1.87
CA ALA A 172 2.11 -7.43 0.60
C ALA A 172 1.24 -8.25 -0.36
N VAL A 173 0.33 -9.10 0.13
CA VAL A 173 -0.69 -9.82 -0.65
C VAL A 173 -1.68 -8.84 -1.25
N VAL A 174 -2.23 -7.93 -0.43
CA VAL A 174 -3.15 -6.88 -0.90
C VAL A 174 -2.47 -5.99 -1.94
N SER A 175 -1.25 -5.53 -1.68
CA SER A 175 -0.47 -4.77 -2.66
C SER A 175 -0.22 -5.58 -3.94
N HIS A 176 0.10 -6.88 -3.84
CA HIS A 176 0.33 -7.71 -5.04
C HIS A 176 -0.93 -7.87 -5.89
N LEU A 177 -2.08 -8.18 -5.27
CA LEU A 177 -3.39 -8.25 -5.92
C LEU A 177 -3.71 -6.95 -6.66
N LYS A 178 -3.50 -5.81 -5.98
CA LYS A 178 -3.77 -4.48 -6.54
C LYS A 178 -2.81 -4.13 -7.68
N ASP A 179 -1.53 -4.25 -7.42
CA ASP A 179 -0.50 -3.67 -8.28
C ASP A 179 -0.22 -4.59 -9.48
N VAL A 180 -0.06 -5.89 -9.24
CA VAL A 180 0.30 -6.85 -10.30
C VAL A 180 -0.94 -7.27 -11.09
N HIS A 181 -2.05 -7.57 -10.40
CA HIS A 181 -3.25 -8.11 -11.06
C HIS A 181 -4.31 -7.07 -11.44
N ASP A 182 -4.12 -5.78 -11.11
CA ASP A 182 -5.08 -4.68 -11.35
C ASP A 182 -6.48 -4.91 -10.75
N LEU A 183 -6.54 -5.67 -9.66
CA LEU A 183 -7.79 -6.00 -9.00
C LEU A 183 -8.20 -4.86 -8.06
N ASN A 184 -9.51 -4.63 -7.96
CA ASN A 184 -10.10 -3.82 -6.91
C ASN A 184 -10.12 -4.65 -5.63
N VAL A 185 -9.29 -4.30 -4.64
CA VAL A 185 -9.15 -5.14 -3.44
C VAL A 185 -9.91 -4.55 -2.27
N TRP A 186 -10.85 -5.33 -1.75
CA TRP A 186 -11.52 -5.05 -0.48
C TRP A 186 -10.84 -5.86 0.60
N ALA A 187 -10.35 -5.21 1.65
CA ALA A 187 -9.82 -5.88 2.83
C ALA A 187 -10.79 -5.76 4.01
N PHE A 188 -11.02 -6.89 4.67
CA PHE A 188 -11.87 -7.01 5.84
C PHE A 188 -11.00 -7.45 7.01
N GLY A 189 -10.92 -6.67 8.07
CA GLY A 189 -10.06 -6.96 9.23
C GLY A 189 -10.76 -6.71 10.54
N ASP A 190 -10.40 -7.44 11.57
CA ASP A 190 -11.04 -7.38 12.89
C ASP A 190 -10.04 -7.16 14.04
N SER A 191 -8.74 -7.21 13.72
CA SER A 191 -7.64 -7.05 14.67
C SER A 191 -6.58 -6.02 14.24
N PRO A 192 -5.72 -5.55 15.17
CA PRO A 192 -4.64 -4.62 14.83
C PRO A 192 -3.66 -5.17 13.79
N LEU A 193 -3.56 -6.50 13.69
CA LEU A 193 -2.69 -7.20 12.74
C LEU A 193 -3.17 -7.04 11.29
N ASP A 194 -4.43 -6.63 11.09
CA ASP A 194 -5.01 -6.38 9.79
C ASP A 194 -4.84 -4.94 9.32
N ILE A 195 -4.52 -4.00 10.21
CA ILE A 195 -4.35 -2.58 9.85
C ILE A 195 -3.39 -2.41 8.65
N PRO A 196 -2.23 -3.11 8.58
CA PRO A 196 -1.36 -3.04 7.41
C PRO A 196 -2.04 -3.43 6.09
N MET A 197 -2.88 -4.46 6.09
CA MET A 197 -3.59 -4.89 4.86
C MET A 197 -4.79 -3.99 4.54
N LEU A 198 -5.45 -3.45 5.56
CA LEU A 198 -6.51 -2.46 5.41
C LEU A 198 -5.95 -1.18 4.77
N TRP A 199 -4.74 -0.75 5.15
CA TRP A 199 -4.05 0.38 4.50
C TRP A 199 -3.75 0.15 3.03
N GLU A 200 -3.35 -1.07 2.68
CA GLU A 200 -2.99 -1.37 1.30
C GLU A 200 -4.23 -1.53 0.42
N ALA A 201 -5.42 -1.80 0.97
CA ALA A 201 -6.63 -2.09 0.20
C ALA A 201 -7.19 -0.87 -0.56
N ASP A 202 -8.00 -1.11 -1.61
CA ASP A 202 -8.79 -0.04 -2.23
C ASP A 202 -9.98 0.34 -1.35
N GLN A 203 -10.53 -0.65 -0.67
CA GLN A 203 -11.63 -0.49 0.28
C GLN A 203 -11.29 -1.25 1.55
N ALA A 204 -11.28 -0.55 2.69
CA ALA A 204 -11.03 -1.14 3.99
C ALA A 204 -12.32 -1.22 4.80
N VAL A 205 -12.60 -2.39 5.35
CA VAL A 205 -13.76 -2.65 6.19
C VAL A 205 -13.29 -3.31 7.49
N VAL A 206 -13.64 -2.70 8.61
CA VAL A 206 -13.45 -3.26 9.95
C VAL A 206 -14.66 -4.11 10.28
N VAL A 207 -14.45 -5.39 10.58
CA VAL A 207 -15.51 -6.27 11.04
C VAL A 207 -15.62 -6.16 12.56
N VAL A 208 -16.81 -5.81 13.03
CA VAL A 208 -17.08 -5.56 14.44
C VAL A 208 -17.99 -6.64 14.99
N GLY A 209 -17.41 -7.53 15.79
CA GLY A 209 -18.14 -8.56 16.51
C GLY A 209 -18.59 -8.13 17.91
N ASP A 210 -19.13 -9.10 18.65
CA ASP A 210 -19.53 -8.97 20.06
C ASP A 210 -18.41 -8.34 20.91
N GLU A 211 -18.79 -7.30 21.67
CA GLU A 211 -17.90 -6.52 22.52
C GLU A 211 -17.13 -7.36 23.54
N LYS A 212 -17.71 -8.47 24.03
CA LYS A 212 -17.04 -9.37 24.98
C LYS A 212 -15.95 -10.24 24.33
N LYS A 213 -15.96 -10.37 23.00
CA LYS A 213 -15.09 -11.27 22.24
C LYS A 213 -14.11 -10.53 21.34
N ARG A 214 -14.45 -9.29 20.94
CA ARG A 214 -13.66 -8.47 20.03
C ARG A 214 -12.33 -8.02 20.66
N SER A 215 -11.32 -7.80 19.83
CA SER A 215 -10.00 -7.32 20.28
C SER A 215 -10.13 -6.00 21.06
N THR A 216 -9.50 -5.95 22.24
CA THR A 216 -9.47 -4.78 23.14
C THR A 216 -8.42 -3.74 22.75
N THR A 217 -7.43 -4.12 21.93
CA THR A 217 -6.36 -3.22 21.48
C THR A 217 -6.68 -2.56 20.12
N MET A 218 -7.69 -3.07 19.41
CA MET A 218 -8.05 -2.61 18.07
C MET A 218 -8.54 -1.16 18.05
N ASP A 219 -9.28 -0.72 19.07
CA ASP A 219 -9.87 0.63 19.04
C ASP A 219 -8.79 1.72 19.11
N ALA A 220 -7.80 1.56 19.99
CA ALA A 220 -6.65 2.46 20.07
C ALA A 220 -5.77 2.40 18.81
N ALA A 221 -5.58 1.19 18.25
CA ALA A 221 -4.81 1.01 17.03
C ALA A 221 -5.50 1.64 15.82
N LEU A 222 -6.83 1.50 15.71
CA LEU A 222 -7.65 2.15 14.67
C LEU A 222 -7.65 3.66 14.84
N ALA A 223 -7.83 4.19 16.06
CA ALA A 223 -7.79 5.64 16.29
C ALA A 223 -6.46 6.23 15.82
N THR A 224 -5.34 5.60 16.19
CA THR A 224 -3.99 5.98 15.72
C THR A 224 -3.89 5.86 14.20
N ALA A 225 -4.35 4.74 13.62
CA ALA A 225 -4.26 4.50 12.18
C ALA A 225 -5.10 5.50 11.36
N ILE A 226 -6.26 5.94 11.87
CA ILE A 226 -7.15 6.90 11.23
C ILE A 226 -6.61 8.33 11.39
N GLN A 227 -6.19 8.71 12.60
CA GLN A 227 -5.74 10.08 12.91
C GLN A 227 -4.35 10.38 12.35
N ASP A 228 -3.38 9.50 12.58
CA ASP A 228 -1.98 9.72 12.24
C ASP A 228 -1.62 9.09 10.89
N GLY A 229 -2.20 7.93 10.60
CA GLY A 229 -1.92 7.14 9.41
C GLY A 229 -2.92 7.31 8.26
N HIS A 230 -3.95 8.14 8.45
CA HIS A 230 -4.96 8.45 7.43
C HIS A 230 -5.68 7.22 6.84
N LEU A 231 -5.81 6.14 7.63
CA LEU A 231 -6.60 4.98 7.24
C LEU A 231 -8.06 5.42 7.01
N ARG A 232 -8.58 5.21 5.79
CA ARG A 232 -10.01 5.34 5.50
C ARG A 232 -10.63 3.97 5.51
N ALA A 233 -11.33 3.65 6.58
CA ALA A 233 -12.07 2.42 6.72
C ALA A 233 -13.55 2.70 6.99
N ARG A 234 -14.37 1.68 6.77
CA ARG A 234 -15.77 1.60 7.22
C ARG A 234 -15.88 0.47 8.22
N GLN A 235 -16.96 0.38 9.00
CA GLN A 235 -17.20 -0.76 9.88
C GLN A 235 -18.51 -1.47 9.55
N VAL A 236 -18.48 -2.79 9.59
CA VAL A 236 -19.68 -3.64 9.53
C VAL A 236 -19.90 -4.26 10.90
N LEU A 237 -21.12 -4.16 11.41
CA LEU A 237 -21.53 -4.69 12.71
C LEU A 237 -22.12 -6.10 12.54
N LEU A 238 -21.56 -7.10 13.20
CA LEU A 238 -21.99 -8.51 13.11
C LEU A 238 -22.12 -9.15 14.51
N PRO A 239 -23.34 -9.39 15.02
CA PRO A 239 -24.63 -9.01 14.43
C PRO A 239 -24.82 -7.49 14.35
N SER A 240 -25.79 -7.01 13.57
CA SER A 240 -26.08 -5.58 13.40
C SER A 240 -26.42 -4.84 14.70
N THR A 241 -26.72 -5.59 15.77
CA THR A 241 -26.94 -5.09 17.13
C THR A 241 -25.65 -4.83 17.92
N SER A 242 -24.48 -5.13 17.35
CA SER A 242 -23.18 -4.89 18.01
C SER A 242 -22.90 -3.40 18.15
N SER A 243 -22.23 -3.00 19.24
CA SER A 243 -21.79 -1.62 19.43
C SER A 243 -20.66 -1.27 18.43
N PRO A 244 -20.69 -0.10 17.77
CA PRO A 244 -19.56 0.38 16.95
C PRO A 244 -18.24 0.43 17.75
N ARG A 245 -17.10 0.28 17.06
CA ARG A 245 -15.77 0.40 17.69
C ARG A 245 -15.36 1.85 17.93
N LEU A 246 -15.58 2.69 16.92
CA LEU A 246 -15.30 4.14 16.95
C LEU A 246 -16.54 4.90 16.51
N ASP A 247 -16.50 6.23 16.66
CA ASP A 247 -17.60 7.11 16.25
C ASP A 247 -17.87 7.03 14.73
N ASN A 248 -19.12 7.26 14.34
CA ASN A 248 -19.56 7.09 12.95
C ASN A 248 -19.00 8.15 11.99
N ASN A 249 -18.38 9.23 12.49
CA ASN A 249 -17.72 10.21 11.64
C ASN A 249 -16.30 9.75 11.26
N SER A 250 -15.57 9.14 12.22
CA SER A 250 -14.23 8.61 11.98
C SER A 250 -14.23 7.22 11.32
N LEU A 251 -15.22 6.38 11.66
CA LEU A 251 -15.38 5.03 11.12
C LEU A 251 -16.85 4.77 10.75
N PRO A 252 -17.29 5.14 9.54
CA PRO A 252 -18.70 5.03 9.16
C PRO A 252 -19.22 3.59 9.16
N VAL A 253 -20.45 3.39 9.63
CA VAL A 253 -21.11 2.08 9.64
C VAL A 253 -21.70 1.78 8.26
N VAL A 254 -21.48 0.57 7.75
CA VAL A 254 -22.09 0.04 6.53
C VAL A 254 -22.71 -1.34 6.79
N SER A 255 -23.73 -1.68 6.02
CA SER A 255 -24.43 -2.96 6.14
C SER A 255 -24.29 -3.78 4.86
N PHE A 256 -24.14 -5.09 4.98
CA PHE A 256 -24.26 -5.99 3.82
C PHE A 256 -25.70 -6.05 3.27
N ASP A 257 -26.69 -5.69 4.09
CA ASP A 257 -28.09 -5.59 3.67
C ASP A 257 -28.39 -4.32 2.87
N ASP A 258 -27.46 -3.35 2.87
CA ASP A 258 -27.56 -2.16 2.03
C ASP A 258 -27.23 -2.54 0.59
N GLY A 259 -28.26 -2.50 -0.26
CA GLY A 259 -28.16 -2.86 -1.67
C GLY A 259 -27.13 -2.03 -2.45
N ASP A 260 -26.89 -0.77 -2.08
CA ASP A 260 -25.90 0.07 -2.75
C ASP A 260 -24.47 -0.29 -2.33
N PHE A 261 -24.28 -0.58 -1.04
CA PHE A 261 -23.01 -1.10 -0.54
C PHE A 261 -22.67 -2.46 -1.16
N PHE A 262 -23.63 -3.39 -1.20
CA PHE A 262 -23.41 -4.71 -1.80
C PHE A 262 -23.10 -4.60 -3.29
N LYS A 263 -23.87 -3.80 -4.04
CA LYS A 263 -23.59 -3.50 -5.45
C LYS A 263 -22.20 -2.94 -5.66
N SER A 264 -21.71 -2.07 -4.77
CA SER A 264 -20.34 -1.53 -4.88
C SER A 264 -19.23 -2.58 -4.78
N ILE A 265 -19.52 -3.76 -4.23
CA ILE A 265 -18.60 -4.89 -4.16
C ILE A 265 -18.70 -5.74 -5.43
N VAL A 266 -19.93 -6.02 -5.89
CA VAL A 266 -20.21 -7.02 -6.95
C VAL A 266 -20.32 -6.45 -8.36
N ASP A 267 -20.64 -5.16 -8.52
CA ASP A 267 -20.84 -4.57 -9.84
C ASP A 267 -19.52 -4.56 -10.62
N PRO A 268 -19.53 -5.10 -11.86
CA PRO A 268 -18.41 -4.95 -12.77
C PRO A 268 -18.12 -3.46 -12.94
N ARG A 269 -16.87 -3.04 -12.70
CA ARG A 269 -16.47 -1.66 -12.90
C ARG A 269 -16.69 -1.31 -14.37
N PRO A 270 -17.60 -0.37 -14.69
CA PRO A 270 -17.87 0.00 -16.06
C PRO A 270 -16.62 0.69 -16.59
N GLU A 271 -15.90 -0.04 -17.43
CA GLU A 271 -14.72 0.37 -18.18
C GLU A 271 -13.49 0.73 -17.33
N ARG A 272 -12.38 0.02 -17.57
CA ARG A 272 -11.05 0.49 -17.16
C ARG A 272 -10.85 1.85 -17.81
N ARG A 273 -11.08 2.94 -17.06
CA ARG A 273 -10.96 4.31 -17.57
C ARG A 273 -9.65 4.44 -18.34
N PRO A 274 -9.65 4.90 -19.59
CA PRO A 274 -8.43 5.05 -20.35
C PRO A 274 -7.46 5.96 -19.58
N LEU A 275 -6.16 5.69 -19.73
CA LEU A 275 -5.15 6.55 -19.13
C LEU A 275 -5.31 7.97 -19.70
N LYS A 276 -5.59 8.95 -18.83
CA LYS A 276 -5.73 10.36 -19.20
C LYS A 276 -4.36 10.92 -19.56
N LYS A 277 -3.91 10.70 -20.81
CA LYS A 277 -2.59 11.10 -21.28
C LYS A 277 -2.65 12.17 -22.37
N TYR A 278 -1.70 13.09 -22.34
CA TYR A 278 -1.40 14.01 -23.44
C TYR A 278 0.09 13.98 -23.73
N ASP A 279 0.45 14.02 -25.00
CA ASP A 279 1.85 14.10 -25.40
C ASP A 279 2.07 15.00 -26.62
N ALA A 280 3.34 15.37 -26.81
CA ALA A 280 3.79 16.18 -27.93
C ALA A 280 4.67 15.38 -28.92
N THR A 281 4.64 14.05 -28.89
CA THR A 281 5.58 13.18 -29.63
C THR A 281 5.66 13.54 -31.11
N ASN A 282 4.50 13.82 -31.72
CA ASN A 282 4.39 14.10 -33.15
C ASN A 282 4.36 15.60 -33.51
N LYS A 283 4.63 16.50 -32.55
CA LYS A 283 4.65 17.95 -32.80
C LYS A 283 6.05 18.44 -33.19
N ALA A 284 6.14 19.37 -34.15
CA ALA A 284 7.40 20.02 -34.50
C ALA A 284 8.10 20.67 -33.29
N ALA A 285 7.32 21.23 -32.35
CA ALA A 285 7.82 21.81 -31.12
C ALA A 285 8.63 20.80 -30.27
N SER A 286 8.20 19.53 -30.21
CA SER A 286 8.92 18.53 -29.43
C SER A 286 10.28 18.20 -30.04
N ASN A 287 10.39 18.13 -31.37
CA ASN A 287 11.66 17.93 -32.08
C ASN A 287 12.67 19.05 -31.74
N ILE A 288 12.22 20.30 -31.75
CA ILE A 288 13.05 21.46 -31.42
C ILE A 288 13.47 21.40 -29.95
N LEU A 289 12.51 21.24 -29.04
CA LEU A 289 12.74 21.29 -27.60
C LEU A 289 13.60 20.13 -27.08
N MET A 290 13.49 18.94 -27.67
CA MET A 290 14.27 17.77 -27.26
C MET A 290 15.73 17.81 -27.71
N SER A 291 16.04 18.48 -28.82
CA SER A 291 17.38 18.49 -29.42
C SER A 291 18.48 18.88 -28.42
N PRO A 292 18.38 20.00 -27.67
CA PRO A 292 19.38 20.35 -26.67
C PRO A 292 19.43 19.36 -25.49
N MET A 293 18.32 18.72 -25.13
CA MET A 293 18.30 17.73 -24.04
C MET A 293 19.05 16.44 -24.42
N ARG A 294 19.04 16.09 -25.70
CA ARG A 294 19.66 14.87 -26.25
C ARG A 294 21.12 15.06 -26.66
N SER A 295 21.53 16.29 -26.94
CA SER A 295 22.89 16.57 -27.39
C SER A 295 23.91 16.29 -26.29
N ALA A 296 24.89 15.41 -26.57
CA ALA A 296 26.00 15.14 -25.66
C ALA A 296 26.88 16.38 -25.42
N ALA A 297 26.87 17.34 -26.34
CA ALA A 297 27.57 18.62 -26.21
C ALA A 297 26.91 19.57 -25.20
N VAL A 298 25.67 19.30 -24.77
CA VAL A 298 24.92 20.14 -23.84
C VAL A 298 24.89 19.47 -22.46
N SER A 299 25.37 20.20 -21.45
CA SER A 299 25.44 19.78 -20.04
C SER A 299 25.34 20.96 -19.09
N GLY A 300 25.22 20.70 -17.79
CA GLY A 300 25.25 21.72 -16.74
C GLY A 300 24.13 22.77 -16.90
N PRO A 301 24.45 24.07 -16.72
CA PRO A 301 23.46 25.16 -16.80
C PRO A 301 22.66 25.18 -18.10
N MET A 302 23.30 24.88 -19.24
CA MET A 302 22.61 24.86 -20.54
C MET A 302 21.57 23.74 -20.62
N LEU A 303 21.89 22.55 -20.08
CA LEU A 303 20.95 21.44 -20.05
C LEU A 303 19.78 21.71 -19.08
N ARG A 304 20.05 22.38 -17.95
CA ARG A 304 19.00 22.83 -17.02
C ARG A 304 18.06 23.83 -17.69
N ALA A 305 18.60 24.81 -18.41
CA ALA A 305 17.81 25.79 -19.16
C ALA A 305 16.93 25.11 -20.24
N ALA A 306 17.46 24.09 -20.93
CA ALA A 306 16.68 23.32 -21.89
C ALA A 306 15.50 22.57 -21.24
N ASN A 307 15.71 21.95 -20.07
CA ASN A 307 14.65 21.29 -19.30
C ASN A 307 13.61 22.29 -18.78
N ALA A 308 14.03 23.46 -18.31
CA ALA A 308 13.11 24.53 -17.89
C ALA A 308 12.25 25.03 -19.07
N ASN A 309 12.84 25.15 -20.27
CA ASN A 309 12.07 25.53 -21.46
C ASN A 309 11.00 24.48 -21.83
N VAL A 310 11.33 23.19 -21.68
CA VAL A 310 10.34 22.10 -21.82
C VAL A 310 9.25 22.19 -20.75
N GLY A 311 9.62 22.46 -19.50
CA GLY A 311 8.68 22.66 -18.40
C GLY A 311 7.67 23.75 -18.71
N ARG A 312 8.14 24.93 -19.16
CA ARG A 312 7.29 26.03 -19.60
C ARG A 312 6.32 25.61 -20.71
N TYR A 313 6.83 24.98 -21.76
CA TYR A 313 6.00 24.52 -22.88
C TYR A 313 4.91 23.53 -22.43
N LEU A 314 5.27 22.52 -21.64
CA LEU A 314 4.32 21.53 -21.15
C LEU A 314 3.28 22.14 -20.21
N ALA A 315 3.69 23.09 -19.36
CA ALA A 315 2.79 23.82 -18.47
C ALA A 315 1.73 24.62 -19.25
N THR A 316 2.19 25.45 -20.19
CA THR A 316 1.31 26.32 -20.98
C THR A 316 0.34 25.52 -21.85
N GLU A 317 0.82 24.51 -22.58
CA GLU A 317 -0.01 23.80 -23.57
C GLU A 317 -0.84 22.67 -22.96
N TYR A 318 -0.23 21.85 -22.09
CA TYR A 318 -0.81 20.56 -21.70
C TYR A 318 -1.30 20.51 -20.26
N VAL A 319 -0.55 21.07 -19.30
CA VAL A 319 -0.99 21.11 -17.89
C VAL A 319 -2.23 21.98 -17.78
N SER A 320 -2.20 23.18 -18.39
CA SER A 320 -3.34 24.10 -18.44
C SER A 320 -4.57 23.48 -19.11
N LYS A 321 -4.38 22.65 -20.14
CA LYS A 321 -5.47 21.91 -20.80
C LYS A 321 -6.03 20.78 -19.93
N LEU A 322 -5.16 20.07 -19.21
CA LEU A 322 -5.53 18.91 -18.40
C LEU A 322 -6.28 19.29 -17.12
N ILE A 323 -5.76 20.30 -16.40
CA ILE A 323 -6.28 20.80 -15.12
C ILE A 323 -7.39 21.84 -15.36
N GLY A 324 -7.26 22.61 -16.44
CA GLY A 324 -8.17 23.70 -16.79
C GLY A 324 -7.70 25.05 -16.27
N LEU A 325 -8.31 26.10 -16.81
CA LEU A 325 -8.09 27.47 -16.39
C LEU A 325 -9.25 27.97 -15.51
N GLU A 326 -8.97 29.01 -14.75
CA GLU A 326 -9.95 29.84 -14.06
C GLU A 326 -9.75 31.31 -14.44
N GLU A 327 -10.83 32.07 -14.34
CA GLU A 327 -10.83 33.50 -14.60
C GLU A 327 -10.52 34.29 -13.33
N PHE A 328 -9.84 35.42 -13.48
CA PHE A 328 -9.65 36.38 -12.40
C PHE A 328 -9.64 37.81 -12.93
N THR A 329 -9.89 38.77 -12.06
CA THR A 329 -9.92 40.18 -12.44
C THR A 329 -8.50 40.75 -12.52
N ILE A 330 -8.19 41.42 -13.62
CA ILE A 330 -6.96 42.19 -13.82
C ILE A 330 -7.28 43.64 -14.18
N SER A 331 -6.42 44.56 -13.76
CA SER A 331 -6.50 45.96 -14.18
C SER A 331 -5.90 46.11 -15.56
N HIS A 332 -6.74 46.50 -16.53
CA HIS A 332 -6.33 46.76 -17.89
C HIS A 332 -5.48 48.04 -17.94
N VAL A 333 -4.55 48.12 -18.90
CA VAL A 333 -3.67 49.28 -19.08
C VAL A 333 -4.43 50.58 -19.37
N GLN A 334 -5.70 50.49 -19.79
CA GLN A 334 -6.59 51.64 -20.01
C GLN A 334 -7.38 52.06 -18.77
N GLY A 335 -7.09 51.47 -17.59
CA GLY A 335 -7.67 51.88 -16.30
C GLY A 335 -9.00 51.21 -15.92
N HIS A 336 -9.57 50.36 -16.77
CA HIS A 336 -10.74 49.54 -16.43
C HIS A 336 -10.34 48.14 -15.97
N GLN A 337 -11.26 47.40 -15.32
CA GLN A 337 -11.04 45.99 -15.02
C GLN A 337 -11.33 45.12 -16.26
N THR A 338 -10.61 44.01 -16.41
CA THR A 338 -10.84 42.99 -17.44
C THR A 338 -10.52 41.59 -16.90
N THR A 339 -10.73 40.57 -17.73
CA THR A 339 -10.55 39.16 -17.36
C THR A 339 -9.14 38.70 -17.72
N GLY A 340 -8.43 38.18 -16.74
CA GLY A 340 -7.23 37.36 -16.91
C GLY A 340 -7.53 35.88 -16.71
N HIS A 341 -6.61 35.02 -17.14
CA HIS A 341 -6.71 33.57 -16.92
C HIS A 341 -5.48 33.05 -16.20
N ARG A 342 -5.69 32.09 -15.31
CA ARG A 342 -4.64 31.37 -14.60
C ARG A 342 -5.01 29.90 -14.41
N LEU A 343 -4.08 29.09 -13.90
CA LEU A 343 -4.37 27.69 -13.65
C LEU A 343 -5.50 27.55 -12.64
N ARG A 344 -6.44 26.63 -12.89
CA ARG A 344 -7.53 26.37 -11.94
C ARG A 344 -6.97 25.93 -10.58
N ASN A 345 -7.35 26.64 -9.53
CA ASN A 345 -6.83 26.46 -8.17
C ASN A 345 -5.30 26.59 -8.08
N GLU A 346 -4.69 27.57 -8.78
CA GLU A 346 -3.22 27.73 -8.83
C GLU A 346 -2.59 27.83 -7.43
N ALA A 347 -3.15 28.67 -6.55
CA ALA A 347 -2.67 28.84 -5.17
C ALA A 347 -2.87 27.60 -4.27
N LYS A 348 -3.66 26.62 -4.74
CA LYS A 348 -3.85 25.31 -4.11
C LYS A 348 -3.26 24.19 -4.98
N THR A 349 -2.24 24.52 -5.76
CA THR A 349 -1.47 23.55 -6.53
C THR A 349 -0.08 23.40 -5.93
N SER A 350 0.40 22.17 -5.82
CA SER A 350 1.77 21.87 -5.43
C SER A 350 2.55 21.24 -6.59
N ILE A 351 3.70 21.83 -6.94
CA ILE A 351 4.64 21.33 -7.94
C ILE A 351 5.74 20.57 -7.21
N MET A 352 5.78 19.25 -7.38
CA MET A 352 6.75 18.37 -6.74
C MET A 352 7.84 17.97 -7.74
N ALA A 353 9.03 18.53 -7.57
CA ALA A 353 10.22 18.19 -8.34
C ALA A 353 10.86 16.90 -7.80
N PHE A 354 10.93 15.85 -8.63
CA PHE A 354 11.65 14.65 -8.27
C PHE A 354 13.15 14.84 -8.43
N MET A 355 13.85 14.83 -7.29
CA MET A 355 15.26 15.18 -7.25
C MET A 355 16.14 14.04 -7.77
N ARG A 356 17.19 14.32 -8.53
CA ARG A 356 17.64 15.66 -8.98
C ARG A 356 17.16 16.00 -10.41
N GLY A 357 16.70 15.00 -11.16
CA GLY A 357 16.43 15.12 -12.60
C GLY A 357 15.26 16.04 -12.96
N GLY A 358 14.20 16.04 -12.14
CA GLY A 358 12.97 16.78 -12.40
C GLY A 358 13.03 18.28 -12.10
N GLU A 359 13.95 18.73 -11.25
CA GLU A 359 13.99 20.11 -10.74
C GLU A 359 14.02 21.17 -11.85
N PRO A 360 14.92 21.11 -12.85
CA PRO A 360 14.98 22.17 -13.85
C PRO A 360 13.68 22.27 -14.68
N MET A 361 13.03 21.14 -14.96
CA MET A 361 11.74 21.13 -15.63
C MET A 361 10.64 21.67 -14.73
N ALA A 362 10.66 21.33 -13.44
CA ALA A 362 9.70 21.83 -12.47
C ALA A 362 9.80 23.36 -12.32
N PHE A 363 11.01 23.95 -12.33
CA PHE A 363 11.17 25.40 -12.36
C PHE A 363 10.50 26.03 -13.58
N GLY A 364 10.64 25.41 -14.75
CA GLY A 364 9.91 25.85 -15.94
C GLY A 364 8.39 25.84 -15.77
N ILE A 365 7.84 24.87 -15.05
CA ILE A 365 6.40 24.81 -14.73
C ILE A 365 6.04 25.90 -13.71
N SER A 366 6.88 26.10 -12.70
CA SER A 366 6.69 27.11 -11.65
C SER A 366 6.72 28.54 -12.20
N ASP A 367 7.52 28.80 -13.24
CA ASP A 367 7.54 30.10 -13.93
C ASP A 367 6.19 30.42 -14.59
N VAL A 368 5.44 29.40 -15.01
CA VAL A 368 4.10 29.55 -15.61
C VAL A 368 3.02 29.67 -14.54
N PHE A 369 3.20 28.99 -13.40
CA PHE A 369 2.24 28.93 -12.29
C PHE A 369 2.85 29.49 -10.99
N PRO A 370 3.11 30.81 -10.91
CA PRO A 370 3.87 31.41 -9.81
C PRO A 370 3.19 31.35 -8.44
N GLN A 371 1.88 31.09 -8.37
CA GLN A 371 1.17 30.93 -7.09
C GLN A 371 1.23 29.49 -6.55
N ALA A 372 1.67 28.52 -7.34
CA ALA A 372 1.77 27.14 -6.92
C ALA A 372 2.92 26.93 -5.92
N MET A 373 2.70 26.09 -4.92
CA MET A 373 3.73 25.71 -3.95
C MET A 373 4.80 24.85 -4.63
N PHE A 374 6.08 25.16 -4.43
CA PHE A 374 7.18 24.36 -4.96
C PHE A 374 7.76 23.42 -3.88
N VAL A 375 7.90 22.13 -4.21
CA VAL A 375 8.34 21.09 -3.28
C VAL A 375 9.45 20.27 -3.92
N HIS A 376 10.58 20.12 -3.21
CA HIS A 376 11.63 19.18 -3.57
C HIS A 376 11.37 17.83 -2.91
N ALA A 377 11.40 16.73 -3.67
CA ALA A 377 11.27 15.37 -3.15
C ALA A 377 12.34 14.47 -3.75
N SER A 378 13.24 13.92 -2.93
CA SER A 378 14.22 12.90 -3.36
C SER A 378 13.65 11.50 -3.26
N SER A 379 12.67 11.32 -2.38
CA SER A 379 11.90 10.09 -2.19
C SER A 379 10.44 10.42 -1.87
N ALA A 380 9.57 9.40 -1.91
CA ALA A 380 8.18 9.59 -1.51
C ALA A 380 8.06 10.02 -0.03
N ASP A 381 8.95 9.55 0.85
CA ASP A 381 8.89 9.86 2.29
C ASP A 381 9.21 11.33 2.61
N ASP A 382 9.82 12.06 1.68
CA ASP A 382 10.08 13.49 1.81
C ASP A 382 8.78 14.31 1.74
N VAL A 383 7.73 13.78 1.10
CA VAL A 383 6.43 14.45 1.00
C VAL A 383 5.75 14.44 2.37
N LYS A 384 5.53 15.64 2.91
CA LYS A 384 4.92 15.87 4.23
C LYS A 384 3.47 16.34 4.09
N LYS A 385 2.67 16.09 5.12
CA LYS A 385 1.24 16.42 5.16
C LYS A 385 0.94 17.88 4.83
N HIS A 386 1.68 18.83 5.40
CA HIS A 386 1.45 20.26 5.15
C HIS A 386 1.68 20.70 3.69
N GLN A 387 2.37 19.88 2.88
CA GLN A 387 2.64 20.14 1.46
C GLN A 387 1.49 19.68 0.54
N VAL A 388 0.52 18.93 1.07
CA VAL A 388 -0.60 18.37 0.28
C VAL A 388 -1.96 18.62 0.92
N GLN A 389 -2.01 18.81 2.24
CA GLN A 389 -3.24 19.04 2.96
C GLN A 389 -3.92 20.32 2.49
N GLY A 390 -5.18 20.21 2.07
CA GLY A 390 -5.96 21.34 1.55
C GLY A 390 -5.56 21.81 0.15
N GLN A 391 -4.60 21.15 -0.49
CA GLN A 391 -4.28 21.35 -1.90
C GLN A 391 -5.33 20.67 -2.78
N SER A 392 -5.60 21.25 -3.95
CA SER A 392 -6.52 20.71 -4.95
C SER A 392 -5.78 19.94 -6.03
N ASN A 393 -4.55 20.34 -6.36
CA ASN A 393 -3.75 19.71 -7.40
C ASN A 393 -2.32 19.41 -6.91
N VAL A 394 -1.75 18.30 -7.38
CA VAL A 394 -0.32 18.00 -7.32
C VAL A 394 0.21 17.72 -8.73
N ILE A 395 1.30 18.39 -9.09
CA ILE A 395 2.04 18.19 -10.33
C ILE A 395 3.36 17.50 -9.97
N LEU A 396 3.48 16.21 -10.29
CA LEU A 396 4.70 15.41 -10.09
C LEU A 396 5.59 15.58 -11.32
N VAL A 397 6.82 16.04 -11.15
CA VAL A 397 7.70 16.39 -12.26
C VAL A 397 8.98 15.57 -12.23
N ASP A 398 9.25 14.85 -13.32
CA ASP A 398 10.53 14.16 -13.54
C ASP A 398 10.99 14.35 -14.99
N SER A 399 12.29 14.39 -15.22
CA SER A 399 12.85 14.48 -16.56
C SER A 399 12.50 13.26 -17.43
N VAL A 400 12.52 12.06 -16.85
CA VAL A 400 12.35 10.78 -17.56
C VAL A 400 11.56 9.78 -16.72
N ILE A 401 10.46 9.27 -17.27
CA ILE A 401 9.68 8.17 -16.68
C ILE A 401 10.00 6.89 -17.46
N ASN A 402 10.88 6.06 -16.89
CA ASN A 402 11.24 4.74 -17.45
C ASN A 402 10.22 3.67 -17.02
N SER A 403 10.29 3.17 -15.79
CA SER A 403 9.29 2.21 -15.27
C SER A 403 8.15 2.88 -14.50
N GLY A 404 8.24 4.18 -14.24
CA GLY A 404 7.27 4.88 -13.40
C GLY A 404 7.27 4.49 -11.92
N LYS A 405 8.21 3.66 -11.46
CA LYS A 405 8.28 3.20 -10.06
C LYS A 405 8.30 4.37 -9.06
N SER A 406 9.17 5.36 -9.26
CA SER A 406 9.26 6.52 -8.37
C SER A 406 7.98 7.35 -8.35
N VAL A 407 7.33 7.50 -9.51
CA VAL A 407 6.06 8.22 -9.63
C VAL A 407 4.93 7.46 -8.94
N ILE A 408 4.90 6.12 -9.02
CA ILE A 408 3.94 5.28 -8.29
C ILE A 408 4.08 5.50 -6.78
N GLU A 409 5.30 5.48 -6.26
CA GLU A 409 5.58 5.68 -4.82
C GLU A 409 5.08 7.07 -4.37
N LEU A 410 5.33 8.11 -5.17
CA LEU A 410 4.83 9.47 -4.92
C LEU A 410 3.31 9.55 -4.96
N ILE A 411 2.65 8.97 -5.98
CA ILE A 411 1.18 8.93 -6.07
C ILE A 411 0.61 8.27 -4.83
N LYS A 412 1.12 7.10 -4.45
CA LYS A 412 0.67 6.38 -3.26
C LYS A 412 0.82 7.23 -2.00
N ARG A 413 1.96 7.93 -1.85
CA ARG A 413 2.18 8.83 -0.71
C ARG A 413 1.22 10.01 -0.70
N VAL A 414 1.05 10.69 -1.84
CA VAL A 414 0.18 11.86 -1.98
C VAL A 414 -1.27 11.49 -1.69
N VAL A 415 -1.76 10.41 -2.29
CA VAL A 415 -3.13 9.91 -2.05
C VAL A 415 -3.34 9.49 -0.61
N ARG A 416 -2.34 8.91 0.07
CA ARG A 416 -2.45 8.59 1.50
C ARG A 416 -2.63 9.84 2.36
N LEU A 417 -1.97 10.94 2.00
CA LEU A 417 -2.01 12.18 2.77
C LEU A 417 -3.22 13.07 2.42
N GLU A 418 -3.63 13.13 1.15
CA GLU A 418 -4.78 13.89 0.67
C GLU A 418 -5.52 13.10 -0.44
N PRO A 419 -6.51 12.26 -0.10
CA PRO A 419 -7.08 11.30 -1.06
C PRO A 419 -7.92 11.89 -2.18
N ASN A 420 -8.42 13.13 -2.03
CA ASN A 420 -9.28 13.79 -3.01
C ASN A 420 -8.50 14.71 -3.96
N ILE A 421 -7.17 14.69 -3.90
CA ILE A 421 -6.31 15.56 -4.68
C ILE A 421 -6.21 15.11 -6.14
N SER A 422 -6.21 16.07 -7.07
CA SER A 422 -5.96 15.78 -8.48
C SER A 422 -4.46 15.64 -8.73
N ILE A 423 -4.04 14.54 -9.34
CA ILE A 423 -2.61 14.27 -9.59
C ILE A 423 -2.31 14.32 -11.07
N THR A 424 -1.24 15.03 -11.43
CA THR A 424 -0.71 15.12 -12.79
C THR A 424 0.78 14.79 -12.79
N ALA A 425 1.19 13.75 -13.52
CA ALA A 425 2.61 13.46 -13.76
C ALA A 425 3.06 14.14 -15.06
N VAL A 426 4.20 14.84 -15.02
CA VAL A 426 4.78 15.57 -16.14
C VAL A 426 6.21 15.09 -16.38
N ALA A 427 6.53 14.74 -17.62
CA ALA A 427 7.88 14.37 -17.99
C ALA A 427 8.32 14.80 -19.39
N GLY A 428 9.64 14.92 -19.57
CA GLY A 428 10.24 15.13 -20.89
C GLY A 428 10.15 13.86 -21.74
N VAL A 429 10.45 12.71 -21.15
CA VAL A 429 10.38 11.42 -21.85
C VAL A 429 9.62 10.42 -21.01
N VAL A 430 8.66 9.73 -21.63
CA VAL A 430 7.98 8.57 -21.04
C VAL A 430 8.23 7.36 -21.92
N GLN A 431 8.59 6.23 -21.31
CA GLN A 431 8.81 4.99 -22.06
C GLN A 431 7.46 4.34 -22.44
N THR A 432 7.36 3.82 -23.67
CA THR A 432 6.12 3.24 -24.23
C THR A 432 5.58 2.10 -23.38
N GLU A 433 6.44 1.22 -22.89
CA GLU A 433 6.02 0.05 -22.11
C GLU A 433 5.49 0.45 -20.73
N ALA A 434 5.95 1.57 -20.17
CA ALA A 434 5.43 2.11 -18.90
C ALA A 434 3.93 2.42 -18.96
N ILE A 435 3.46 2.83 -20.14
CA ILE A 435 2.08 3.25 -20.40
C ILE A 435 1.25 2.18 -21.13
N ALA A 436 1.81 0.99 -21.34
CA ALA A 436 1.06 -0.14 -21.87
C ALA A 436 -0.06 -0.54 -20.91
N GLU A 437 -1.18 -1.04 -21.43
CA GLU A 437 -2.41 -1.29 -20.64
C GLU A 437 -2.17 -2.17 -19.41
N GLY A 438 -1.33 -3.21 -19.56
CA GLY A 438 -0.98 -4.16 -18.51
C GLY A 438 0.13 -3.71 -17.56
N HIS A 439 0.79 -2.58 -17.83
CA HIS A 439 1.92 -2.12 -17.03
C HIS A 439 1.47 -1.48 -15.71
N LEU A 440 2.21 -1.75 -14.63
CA LEU A 440 1.88 -1.29 -13.27
C LEU A 440 1.67 0.23 -13.20
N PHE A 441 2.54 1.00 -13.86
CA PHE A 441 2.43 2.46 -13.88
C PHE A 441 1.10 2.93 -14.49
N ALA A 442 0.72 2.43 -15.67
CA ALA A 442 -0.56 2.76 -16.28
C ALA A 442 -1.76 2.38 -15.39
N LYS A 443 -1.69 1.21 -14.73
CA LYS A 443 -2.72 0.72 -13.79
C LYS A 443 -2.93 1.68 -12.61
N VAL A 444 -1.83 2.05 -11.95
CA VAL A 444 -1.85 2.98 -10.79
C VAL A 444 -2.38 4.35 -11.21
N MET A 445 -1.93 4.88 -12.35
CA MET A 445 -2.41 6.16 -12.87
C MET A 445 -3.93 6.14 -13.13
N ARG A 446 -4.44 5.10 -13.81
CA ARG A 446 -5.88 4.92 -14.07
C ARG A 446 -6.69 4.85 -12.78
N ARG A 447 -6.22 4.06 -11.81
CA ARG A 447 -6.88 3.84 -10.52
C ARG A 447 -7.09 5.14 -9.74
N HIS A 448 -6.06 5.98 -9.70
CA HIS A 448 -6.13 7.27 -9.00
C HIS A 448 -6.66 8.41 -9.87
N GLY A 449 -7.11 8.12 -11.10
CA GLY A 449 -7.56 9.14 -12.05
C GLY A 449 -6.47 10.16 -12.40
N ALA A 450 -5.20 9.79 -12.25
CA ALA A 450 -4.07 10.68 -12.46
C ALA A 450 -3.84 10.93 -13.95
N GLY A 451 -3.51 12.17 -14.29
CA GLY A 451 -3.17 12.57 -15.66
C GLY A 451 -1.68 12.41 -15.95
N LEU A 452 -1.34 12.08 -17.19
CA LEU A 452 0.05 11.97 -17.67
C LEU A 452 0.30 12.97 -18.79
N ILE A 453 1.37 13.75 -18.68
CA ILE A 453 1.83 14.67 -19.70
C ILE A 453 3.27 14.34 -20.08
N ALA A 454 3.53 14.18 -21.38
CA ALA A 454 4.86 13.89 -21.88
C ALA A 454 5.25 14.84 -23.03
N LEU A 455 6.49 15.32 -23.06
CA LEU A 455 7.01 15.93 -24.30
C LEU A 455 7.15 14.86 -25.40
N ARG A 456 7.59 13.65 -25.03
CA ARG A 456 7.73 12.53 -25.96
C ARG A 456 7.46 11.19 -25.28
N ILE A 457 6.82 10.30 -26.03
CA ILE A 457 6.77 8.86 -25.77
C ILE A 457 7.87 8.17 -26.60
N SER A 458 8.65 7.29 -25.97
CA SER A 458 9.82 6.65 -26.59
C SER A 458 9.82 5.15 -26.37
N GLU A 459 10.04 4.39 -27.45
CA GLU A 459 10.29 2.94 -27.40
C GLU A 459 11.68 2.61 -26.85
N ASN A 460 12.63 3.55 -26.95
CA ASN A 460 13.96 3.36 -26.41
C ASN A 460 13.94 3.44 -24.88
N LYS A 461 14.16 2.29 -24.22
CA LYS A 461 14.44 2.21 -22.79
C LYS A 461 15.90 2.54 -22.54
N PHE A 462 16.19 3.78 -22.15
CA PHE A 462 17.53 4.19 -21.75
C PHE A 462 17.56 4.56 -20.27
N THR A 463 18.27 3.76 -19.48
CA THR A 463 18.65 4.13 -18.11
C THR A 463 20.11 4.57 -18.18
N GLY A 464 20.37 5.86 -18.01
CA GLY A 464 21.73 6.38 -18.09
C GLY A 464 22.61 5.70 -17.05
N THR A 465 23.75 5.17 -17.47
CA THR A 465 24.79 4.67 -16.58
C THR A 465 25.84 5.76 -16.40
N LYS A 466 26.13 6.11 -15.14
CA LYS A 466 27.20 7.04 -14.72
C LYS A 466 27.23 8.37 -15.49
N THR A 467 27.96 8.43 -16.61
CA THR A 467 28.20 9.62 -17.43
C THR A 467 27.00 10.05 -18.27
N THR A 468 26.06 9.13 -18.53
CA THR A 468 24.87 9.38 -19.36
C THR A 468 23.59 9.57 -18.54
N ASP A 469 23.70 9.48 -17.21
CA ASP A 469 22.60 9.78 -16.29
C ASP A 469 22.16 11.25 -16.40
N THR A 470 20.85 11.48 -16.50
CA THR A 470 20.28 12.82 -16.69
C THR A 470 20.63 13.72 -15.51
N GLY A 471 20.54 13.23 -14.27
CA GLY A 471 20.93 13.98 -13.08
C GLY A 471 22.39 14.41 -13.13
N ASN A 472 23.30 13.50 -13.46
CA ASN A 472 24.72 13.80 -13.56
C ASN A 472 25.05 14.82 -14.66
N ARG A 473 24.38 14.73 -15.81
CA ARG A 473 24.55 15.71 -16.90
C ARG A 473 23.99 17.09 -16.55
N LEU A 474 22.92 17.17 -15.76
CA LEU A 474 22.31 18.43 -15.34
C LEU A 474 23.21 19.24 -14.39
N PHE A 475 24.01 18.55 -13.58
CA PHE A 475 24.83 19.17 -12.54
C PHE A 475 26.35 18.98 -12.73
N ASN A 476 26.77 18.42 -13.87
CA ASN A 476 28.18 18.12 -14.17
C ASN A 476 28.85 17.21 -13.11
N THR A 477 28.09 16.30 -12.51
CA THR A 477 28.56 15.38 -11.46
C THR A 477 28.96 14.00 -12.00
N THR A 478 29.38 13.91 -13.27
CA THR A 478 29.68 12.64 -13.96
C THR A 478 30.88 11.87 -13.39
N ARG A 479 31.62 12.46 -12.44
CA ARG A 479 32.76 11.85 -11.73
C ARG A 479 32.43 11.39 -10.30
N LEU A 480 31.22 11.65 -9.80
CA LEU A 480 30.78 11.12 -8.51
C LEU A 480 30.40 9.65 -8.72
N ALA A 481 31.13 8.75 -8.04
CA ALA A 481 30.98 7.31 -8.13
C ALA A 481 29.70 6.81 -7.47
#